data_AF-A0A177NA05-F1
#
_entry.id   AF-A0A177NA05-F1
#
_cell.length_a   1.000
_cell.length_b   1.000
_cell.length_c   1.000
_cell.angle_alpha   90.00
_cell.angle_beta   90.00
_cell.angle_gamma   90.00
#
_symmetry.space_group_name_H-M   'P 1'
#
loop_
_entity.id
_entity.type
_entity.pdbx_description
1 polymer ?
#
loop_
_entity_poly.entity_id
_entity_poly.type
_entity_poly.pdbx_seq_one_letter_code
_entity_poly.pdbx_strand_id
1 'polypeptide(L)'
;MSHLLYDLLASVGYSHPVHPVFVHLPVGMSIGAVCFWLMAFISGQPIYRATAYQLIVFAFISTFFTIPVGIFDWQRFYGEAWLFEIKMKMALAALFFVIVAAAVIVGRRHNDSPVMPVLYFSSVLTVMGLGFFGGQLVYQGFTPEAPEQFNVGRHVFESNCAGCHRRGENLIEPNMPLRNAPQLHDYKGFLSFIRNPRMPDGSVGAMPLFTIKGISDEEAKQLYDYLYFAFLTPNRPSQ
;
A
#
# COMPACT_ATOMS: atom_id res chain seq x y z
N MET A 1 -20.84 2.17 -3.87
CA MET A 1 -20.31 1.72 -5.19
C MET A 1 -19.25 0.64 -5.04
N SER A 2 -18.26 0.77 -4.15
CA SER A 2 -17.24 -0.27 -3.88
C SER A 2 -17.84 -1.63 -3.50
N HIS A 3 -18.83 -1.65 -2.60
CA HIS A 3 -19.51 -2.89 -2.18
C HIS A 3 -20.10 -3.68 -3.35
N LEU A 4 -20.79 -3.02 -4.29
CA LEU A 4 -21.48 -3.69 -5.39
C LEU A 4 -20.51 -4.38 -6.38
N LEU A 5 -19.36 -3.76 -6.65
CA LEU A 5 -18.30 -4.37 -7.47
C LEU A 5 -17.70 -5.60 -6.76
N TYR A 6 -17.38 -5.46 -5.48
CA TYR A 6 -16.76 -6.53 -4.70
C TYR A 6 -17.71 -7.68 -4.39
N ASP A 7 -19.00 -7.41 -4.20
CA ASP A 7 -20.02 -8.43 -3.99
C ASP A 7 -20.24 -9.25 -5.28
N LEU A 8 -20.22 -8.59 -6.45
CA LEU A 8 -20.24 -9.28 -7.75
C LEU A 8 -19.00 -10.16 -7.95
N LEU A 9 -17.81 -9.63 -7.68
CA LEU A 9 -16.56 -10.39 -7.79
C LEU A 9 -16.51 -11.56 -6.80
N ALA A 10 -17.00 -11.36 -5.58
CA ALA A 10 -17.11 -12.41 -4.58
C ALA A 10 -18.07 -13.52 -5.02
N SER A 11 -19.15 -13.19 -5.74
CA SER A 11 -20.10 -14.20 -6.25
C SER A 11 -19.48 -15.18 -7.26
N VAL A 12 -18.38 -14.78 -7.92
CA VAL A 12 -17.59 -15.64 -8.82
C VAL A 12 -16.31 -16.16 -8.17
N GLY A 13 -16.14 -15.98 -6.85
CA GLY A 13 -15.02 -16.50 -6.08
C GLY A 13 -13.78 -15.60 -6.03
N TYR A 14 -13.85 -14.34 -6.51
CA TYR A 14 -12.72 -13.41 -6.48
C TYR A 14 -12.81 -12.46 -5.27
N SER A 15 -11.90 -12.62 -4.31
CA SER A 15 -11.86 -11.85 -3.05
C SER A 15 -10.63 -10.96 -2.89
N HIS A 16 -9.81 -10.85 -3.95
CA HIS A 16 -8.54 -10.12 -3.93
C HIS A 16 -8.70 -8.65 -4.34
N PRO A 17 -7.75 -7.78 -3.98
CA PRO A 17 -7.69 -6.42 -4.51
C PRO A 17 -7.55 -6.43 -6.03
N VAL A 18 -8.34 -5.60 -6.70
CA VAL A 18 -8.42 -5.55 -8.17
C VAL A 18 -7.38 -4.57 -8.73
N HIS A 19 -6.97 -3.55 -7.96
CA HIS A 19 -6.03 -2.52 -8.40
C HIS A 19 -4.67 -3.09 -8.87
N PRO A 20 -4.06 -4.08 -8.17
CA PRO A 20 -2.82 -4.72 -8.63
C PRO A 20 -2.87 -5.27 -10.06
N VAL A 21 -4.03 -5.77 -10.51
CA VAL A 21 -4.20 -6.26 -11.88
C VAL A 21 -4.18 -5.09 -12.87
N PHE A 22 -4.93 -4.02 -12.55
CA PHE A 22 -5.06 -2.87 -13.45
C PHE A 22 -3.83 -1.98 -13.52
N VAL A 23 -2.98 -1.92 -12.49
CA VAL A 23 -1.72 -1.14 -12.55
C VAL A 23 -0.72 -1.70 -13.56
N HIS A 24 -0.79 -3.00 -13.90
CA HIS A 24 0.10 -3.58 -14.90
C HIS A 24 -0.06 -2.93 -16.28
N LEU A 25 -1.25 -2.42 -16.60
CA LEU A 25 -1.50 -1.72 -17.86
C LEU A 25 -0.67 -0.42 -17.98
N PRO A 26 -0.88 0.64 -17.16
CA PRO A 26 -0.11 1.87 -17.29
C PRO A 26 1.40 1.65 -17.05
N VAL A 27 1.78 0.70 -16.20
CA VAL A 27 3.19 0.33 -15.96
C VAL A 27 3.81 -0.26 -17.24
N GLY A 28 3.22 -1.32 -17.78
CA GLY A 28 3.75 -2.01 -18.96
C GLY A 28 3.80 -1.09 -20.18
N MET A 29 2.78 -0.26 -20.37
CA MET A 29 2.73 0.71 -21.46
C MET A 29 3.81 1.80 -21.33
N SER A 30 4.08 2.29 -20.11
CA SER A 30 5.14 3.28 -19.87
C SER A 30 6.53 2.71 -20.12
N ILE A 31 6.79 1.48 -19.64
CA ILE A 31 8.05 0.77 -19.89
C ILE A 31 8.21 0.52 -21.40
N GLY A 32 7.16 0.03 -22.06
CA GLY A 32 7.15 -0.20 -23.50
C GLY A 32 7.44 1.08 -24.29
N ALA A 33 6.88 2.23 -23.89
CA ALA A 33 7.15 3.52 -24.53
C ALA A 33 8.65 3.87 -24.51
N VAL A 34 9.33 3.68 -23.36
CA VAL A 34 10.79 3.87 -23.27
C VAL A 34 11.54 2.88 -24.16
N CYS A 35 11.19 1.59 -24.14
CA CYS A 35 11.83 0.57 -24.97
C CYS A 35 11.71 0.89 -26.47
N PHE A 36 10.52 1.25 -26.95
CA PHE A 36 10.31 1.62 -28.34
C PHE A 36 10.99 2.94 -28.71
N TRP A 37 11.04 3.90 -27.80
CA TRP A 37 11.82 5.11 -28.02
C TRP A 37 13.33 4.82 -28.16
N LEU A 38 13.88 3.94 -27.32
CA LEU A 38 15.28 3.50 -27.43
C LEU A 38 15.56 2.77 -28.75
N MET A 39 14.64 1.89 -29.19
CA MET A 39 14.75 1.24 -30.50
C MET A 39 14.71 2.27 -31.64
N ALA A 40 13.88 3.31 -31.53
CA ALA A 40 13.85 4.41 -32.50
C ALA A 40 15.15 5.22 -32.52
N PHE A 41 15.76 5.43 -31.35
CA PHE A 41 17.03 6.14 -31.23
C PHE A 41 18.18 5.35 -31.89
N ILE A 42 18.24 4.03 -31.68
CA ILE A 42 19.30 3.18 -32.22
C ILE A 42 19.12 2.95 -33.73
N SER A 43 17.91 2.64 -34.16
CA SER A 43 17.64 2.26 -35.56
C SER A 43 17.36 3.44 -36.49
N GLY A 44 17.03 4.61 -35.94
CA GLY A 44 16.54 5.77 -36.70
C GLY A 44 15.16 5.57 -37.32
N GLN A 45 14.49 4.42 -37.11
CA GLN A 45 13.23 4.13 -37.78
C GLN A 45 12.04 4.86 -37.13
N PRO A 46 11.24 5.61 -37.91
CA PRO A 46 10.13 6.41 -37.39
C PRO A 46 8.98 5.55 -36.83
N ILE A 47 8.85 4.30 -37.28
CA ILE A 47 7.81 3.38 -36.81
C ILE A 47 7.88 3.18 -35.29
N TYR A 48 9.09 3.06 -34.74
CA TYR A 48 9.27 2.85 -33.30
C TYR A 48 8.92 4.09 -32.48
N ARG A 49 9.12 5.31 -33.01
CA ARG A 49 8.66 6.56 -32.36
C ARG A 49 7.14 6.62 -32.31
N ALA A 50 6.48 6.21 -33.40
CA ALA A 50 5.03 6.15 -33.46
C ALA A 50 4.48 5.15 -32.43
N THR A 51 5.09 3.96 -32.33
CA THR A 51 4.71 2.95 -31.34
C THR A 51 4.93 3.45 -29.90
N ALA A 52 6.06 4.10 -29.61
CA ALA A 52 6.31 4.66 -28.28
C ALA A 52 5.22 5.66 -27.85
N TYR A 53 4.78 6.51 -28.78
CA TYR A 53 3.67 7.44 -28.54
C TYR A 53 2.33 6.73 -28.35
N GLN A 54 2.02 5.72 -29.16
CA GLN A 54 0.78 4.95 -28.98
C GLN A 54 0.74 4.29 -27.59
N LEU A 55 1.86 3.74 -27.13
CA LEU A 55 1.97 3.15 -25.79
C LEU A 55 1.73 4.19 -24.69
N ILE A 56 2.30 5.41 -24.79
CA ILE A 56 2.02 6.44 -23.77
C ILE A 56 0.55 6.88 -23.77
N VAL A 57 -0.11 6.91 -24.94
CA VAL A 57 -1.55 7.15 -25.05
C VAL A 57 -2.35 6.05 -24.35
N PHE A 58 -1.98 4.78 -24.53
CA PHE A 58 -2.60 3.67 -23.81
C PHE A 58 -2.32 3.73 -22.29
N ALA A 59 -1.14 4.17 -21.87
CA ALA A 59 -0.84 4.41 -20.45
C ALA A 59 -1.76 5.49 -19.85
N PHE A 60 -1.99 6.58 -20.59
CA PHE A 60 -2.91 7.63 -20.18
C PHE A 60 -4.36 7.14 -20.07
N ILE A 61 -4.85 6.43 -21.09
CA ILE A 61 -6.22 5.88 -21.09
C ILE A 61 -6.41 4.87 -19.95
N SER A 62 -5.46 3.95 -19.76
CA SER A 62 -5.55 2.93 -18.70
C SER A 62 -5.56 3.55 -17.29
N THR A 63 -4.93 4.71 -17.09
CA THR A 63 -4.93 5.43 -15.81
C THR A 63 -6.35 5.77 -15.33
N PHE A 64 -7.29 6.08 -16.23
CA PHE A 64 -8.69 6.35 -15.87
C PHE A 64 -9.42 5.12 -15.32
N PHE A 65 -8.98 3.91 -15.65
CA PHE A 65 -9.51 2.67 -15.09
C PHE A 65 -8.78 2.29 -13.80
N THR A 66 -7.47 2.50 -13.75
CA THR A 66 -6.63 2.14 -12.60
C THR A 66 -6.94 2.99 -11.35
N ILE A 67 -7.26 4.28 -11.52
CA ILE A 67 -7.53 5.21 -10.39
C ILE A 67 -8.79 4.79 -9.60
N PRO A 68 -9.99 4.63 -10.21
CA PRO A 68 -11.19 4.23 -9.48
C PRO A 68 -11.02 2.92 -8.72
N VAL A 69 -10.38 1.93 -9.34
CA VAL A 69 -10.11 0.65 -8.70
C VAL A 69 -9.16 0.83 -7.51
N GLY A 70 -8.13 1.67 -7.63
CA GLY A 70 -7.24 2.00 -6.51
C GLY A 70 -7.96 2.65 -5.32
N ILE A 71 -8.93 3.53 -5.60
CA ILE A 71 -9.79 4.13 -4.57
C ILE A 71 -10.65 3.05 -3.90
N PHE A 72 -11.26 2.15 -4.68
CA PHE A 72 -12.08 1.08 -4.11
C PHE A 72 -11.27 0.12 -3.24
N ASP A 73 -10.04 -0.22 -3.65
CA ASP A 73 -9.14 -1.06 -2.86
C ASP A 73 -8.74 -0.37 -1.56
N TRP A 74 -8.46 0.93 -1.61
CA TRP A 74 -8.15 1.74 -0.44
C TRP A 74 -9.32 1.80 0.56
N GLN A 75 -10.54 2.00 0.07
CA GLN A 75 -11.74 1.97 0.91
C GLN A 75 -11.99 0.59 1.51
N ARG A 76 -11.87 -0.48 0.72
CA ARG A 76 -12.25 -1.83 1.12
C ARG A 76 -11.22 -2.53 2.01
N PHE A 77 -9.94 -2.48 1.63
CA PHE A 77 -8.88 -3.25 2.30
C PHE A 77 -8.06 -2.44 3.29
N TYR A 78 -8.11 -1.11 3.20
CA TYR A 78 -7.37 -0.21 4.08
C TYR A 78 -8.28 0.70 4.91
N GLY A 79 -9.61 0.55 4.82
CA GLY A 79 -10.56 1.29 5.63
C GLY A 79 -10.42 2.81 5.52
N GLU A 80 -10.06 3.30 4.34
CA GLU A 80 -9.83 4.75 4.08
C GLU A 80 -8.67 5.36 4.87
N ALA A 81 -7.77 4.54 5.38
CA ALA A 81 -6.66 5.02 6.19
C ALA A 81 -5.56 5.68 5.36
N TRP A 82 -5.07 6.82 5.86
CA TRP A 82 -4.04 7.63 5.21
C TRP A 82 -2.64 7.28 5.67
N LEU A 83 -2.22 6.04 5.37
CA LEU A 83 -0.84 5.59 5.57
C LEU A 83 0.16 6.45 4.80
N PHE A 84 1.40 6.54 5.27
CA PHE A 84 2.46 7.26 4.57
C PHE A 84 2.63 6.76 3.14
N GLU A 85 2.64 5.44 2.94
CA GLU A 85 2.74 4.81 1.63
C GLU A 85 1.54 5.17 0.73
N ILE A 86 0.32 5.25 1.29
CA ILE A 86 -0.87 5.67 0.54
C ILE A 86 -0.75 7.15 0.14
N LYS A 87 -0.32 8.03 1.05
CA LYS A 87 -0.07 9.46 0.74
C LYS A 87 0.93 9.62 -0.39
N MET A 88 2.06 8.91 -0.32
CA MET A 88 3.07 8.91 -1.37
C MET A 88 2.54 8.38 -2.70
N LYS A 89 1.74 7.29 -2.69
CA LYS A 89 1.11 6.75 -3.89
C LYS A 89 0.12 7.73 -4.52
N MET A 90 -0.69 8.46 -3.73
CA MET A 90 -1.60 9.48 -4.27
C MET A 90 -0.82 10.62 -4.96
N ALA A 91 0.26 11.11 -4.32
CA ALA A 91 1.11 12.14 -4.90
C ALA A 91 1.78 11.68 -6.20
N LEU A 92 2.36 10.48 -6.21
CA LEU A 92 3.00 9.91 -7.38
C LEU A 92 2.00 9.56 -8.49
N ALA A 93 0.77 9.15 -8.16
CA ALA A 93 -0.27 8.89 -9.14
C ALA A 93 -0.73 10.17 -9.83
N ALA A 94 -0.89 11.27 -9.08
CA ALA A 94 -1.18 12.58 -9.63
C ALA A 94 -0.04 13.08 -10.53
N LEU A 95 1.21 12.94 -10.09
CA LEU A 95 2.39 13.26 -10.89
C LEU A 95 2.46 12.44 -12.18
N PHE A 96 2.24 11.13 -12.08
CA PHE A 96 2.21 10.23 -13.23
C PHE A 96 1.15 10.68 -14.24
N PHE A 97 -0.08 10.94 -13.78
CA PHE A 97 -1.17 11.42 -14.62
C PHE A 97 -0.79 12.70 -15.38
N VAL A 98 -0.17 13.67 -14.70
CA VAL A 98 0.30 14.91 -15.35
C VAL A 98 1.39 14.62 -16.39
N ILE A 99 2.35 13.76 -16.08
CA ILE A 99 3.43 13.37 -17.01
C ILE A 99 2.86 12.72 -18.27
N VAL A 100 1.98 11.73 -18.12
CA VAL A 100 1.41 11.03 -19.29
C VAL A 100 0.44 11.92 -20.07
N ALA A 101 -0.32 12.80 -19.41
CA ALA A 101 -1.15 13.80 -20.08
C ALA A 101 -0.30 14.78 -20.91
N ALA A 102 0.80 15.28 -20.33
CA ALA A 102 1.75 16.14 -21.03
C ALA A 102 2.37 15.42 -22.24
N ALA A 103 2.74 14.15 -22.10
CA ALA A 103 3.28 13.34 -23.18
C ALA A 103 2.28 13.17 -24.34
N VAL A 104 1.01 12.94 -24.02
CA VAL A 104 -0.07 12.87 -25.03
C VAL A 104 -0.26 14.22 -25.73
N ILE A 105 -0.31 15.33 -24.98
CA ILE A 105 -0.53 16.67 -25.54
C ILE A 105 0.63 17.10 -26.45
N VAL A 106 1.87 16.93 -25.99
CA VAL A 106 3.07 17.29 -26.76
C VAL A 106 3.23 16.35 -27.95
N GLY A 107 3.13 15.03 -27.73
CA GLY A 107 3.33 14.01 -28.77
C GLY A 107 2.29 14.09 -29.90
N ARG A 108 1.07 14.55 -29.61
CA ARG A 108 0.03 14.77 -30.63
C ARG A 108 0.43 15.83 -31.68
N ARG A 109 1.25 16.81 -31.29
CA ARG A 109 1.71 17.89 -32.18
C ARG A 109 3.12 17.65 -32.71
N HIS A 110 4.02 17.15 -31.85
CA HIS A 110 5.44 17.02 -32.12
C HIS A 110 5.99 15.75 -31.47
N ASN A 111 5.70 14.59 -32.06
CA ASN A 111 6.21 13.31 -31.54
C ASN A 111 7.75 13.20 -31.58
N ASP A 112 8.41 14.01 -32.41
CA ASP A 112 9.87 14.09 -32.48
C ASP A 112 10.48 15.14 -31.52
N SER A 113 9.65 15.74 -30.66
CA SER A 113 10.12 16.74 -29.70
C SER A 113 11.18 16.17 -28.75
N PRO A 114 12.26 16.92 -28.46
CA PRO A 114 13.29 16.48 -27.50
C PRO A 114 12.76 16.30 -26.08
N VAL A 115 11.56 16.82 -25.76
CA VAL A 115 10.90 16.66 -24.46
C VAL A 115 10.27 15.26 -24.33
N MET A 116 9.93 14.58 -25.43
CA MET A 116 9.27 13.26 -25.40
C MET A 116 10.05 12.20 -24.61
N PRO A 117 11.36 11.98 -24.83
CA PRO A 117 12.12 11.04 -24.00
C PRO A 117 12.08 11.40 -22.53
N VAL A 118 12.19 12.68 -22.19
CA VAL A 118 12.15 13.13 -20.78
C VAL A 118 10.83 12.70 -20.14
N LEU A 119 9.71 12.87 -20.83
CA LEU A 119 8.38 12.46 -20.35
C LEU A 119 8.26 10.92 -20.23
N TYR A 120 8.78 10.18 -21.21
CA TYR A 120 8.77 8.71 -21.15
C TYR A 120 9.60 8.18 -19.96
N PHE A 121 10.83 8.64 -19.80
CA PHE A 121 11.68 8.23 -18.66
C PHE A 121 11.08 8.67 -17.31
N SER A 122 10.55 9.90 -17.23
CA SER A 122 9.89 10.39 -16.01
C SER A 122 8.66 9.53 -15.65
N SER A 123 7.91 9.07 -16.65
CA SER A 123 6.78 8.15 -16.44
C SER A 123 7.23 6.83 -15.83
N VAL A 124 8.34 6.25 -16.32
CA VAL A 124 8.92 5.01 -15.79
C VAL A 124 9.42 5.19 -14.35
N LEU A 125 10.16 6.27 -14.08
CA LEU A 125 10.64 6.56 -12.72
C LEU A 125 9.47 6.72 -11.73
N THR A 126 8.39 7.36 -12.16
CA THR A 126 7.20 7.55 -11.32
C THR A 126 6.50 6.22 -11.04
N VAL A 127 6.33 5.34 -12.04
CA VAL A 127 5.75 4.00 -11.79
C VAL A 127 6.64 3.08 -10.98
N MET A 128 7.97 3.25 -11.04
CA MET A 128 8.89 2.56 -10.13
C MET A 128 8.65 2.99 -8.69
N GLY A 129 8.49 4.29 -8.42
CA GLY A 129 8.12 4.80 -7.11
C GLY A 129 6.76 4.28 -6.63
N LEU A 130 5.74 4.28 -7.51
CA LEU A 130 4.43 3.70 -7.21
C LEU A 130 4.53 2.21 -6.86
N GLY A 131 5.35 1.47 -7.59
CA GLY A 131 5.64 0.05 -7.35
C GLY A 131 6.36 -0.18 -6.02
N PHE A 132 7.34 0.66 -5.68
CA PHE A 132 8.06 0.59 -4.41
C PHE A 132 7.11 0.77 -3.22
N PHE A 133 6.34 1.85 -3.17
CA PHE A 133 5.37 2.08 -2.09
C PHE A 133 4.22 1.05 -2.10
N GLY A 134 3.86 0.53 -3.28
CA GLY A 134 2.95 -0.61 -3.40
C GLY A 134 3.52 -1.88 -2.76
N GLY A 135 4.80 -2.15 -2.99
CA GLY A 135 5.51 -3.25 -2.35
C GLY A 135 5.65 -3.06 -0.85
N GLN A 136 5.86 -1.84 -0.35
CA GLN A 136 5.88 -1.57 1.08
C GLN A 136 4.52 -1.86 1.75
N LEU A 137 3.41 -1.61 1.05
CA LEU A 137 2.06 -1.95 1.53
C LEU A 137 1.74 -3.45 1.54
N VAL A 138 2.53 -4.28 0.85
CA VAL A 138 2.25 -5.73 0.73
C VAL A 138 3.33 -6.56 1.43
N TYR A 139 4.60 -6.21 1.26
CA TYR A 139 5.76 -7.05 1.60
C TYR A 139 6.60 -6.53 2.75
N GLN A 140 6.66 -5.21 2.98
CA GLN A 140 7.39 -4.72 4.15
C GLN A 140 6.53 -4.94 5.38
N GLY A 141 6.78 -6.10 5.99
CA GLY A 141 6.14 -6.62 7.18
C GLY A 141 5.83 -5.51 8.17
N PHE A 142 4.55 -5.40 8.48
CA PHE A 142 3.98 -4.50 9.49
C PHE A 142 4.45 -4.82 10.91
N THR A 143 5.34 -5.80 11.03
CA THR A 143 5.75 -6.50 12.22
C THR A 143 7.28 -6.41 12.31
N PRO A 144 7.82 -5.67 13.29
CA PRO A 144 9.25 -5.67 13.58
C PRO A 144 9.85 -7.08 13.69
N GLU A 145 11.02 -7.29 13.08
CA GLU A 145 11.84 -8.47 13.36
C GLU A 145 12.18 -8.54 14.86
N ALA A 146 12.23 -9.74 15.39
CA ALA A 146 12.57 -9.98 16.78
C ALA A 146 13.38 -11.28 16.93
N PRO A 147 14.20 -11.39 17.99
CA PRO A 147 14.87 -12.64 18.35
C PRO A 147 13.92 -13.83 18.47
N GLU A 148 14.43 -15.04 18.30
CA GLU A 148 13.66 -16.28 18.24
C GLU A 148 12.70 -16.48 19.43
N GLN A 149 13.10 -16.03 20.61
CA GLN A 149 12.28 -16.08 21.84
C GLN A 149 10.94 -15.34 21.73
N PHE A 150 10.80 -14.40 20.79
CA PHE A 150 9.57 -13.64 20.56
C PHE A 150 8.76 -14.14 19.35
N ASN A 151 9.18 -15.22 18.68
CA ASN A 151 8.54 -15.66 17.42
C ASN A 151 7.06 -15.97 17.57
N VAL A 152 6.64 -16.57 18.68
CA VAL A 152 5.22 -16.87 18.89
C VAL A 152 4.43 -15.57 19.07
N GLY A 153 4.89 -14.66 19.93
CA GLY A 153 4.26 -13.34 20.09
C GLY A 153 4.20 -12.55 18.78
N ARG A 154 5.27 -12.61 17.98
CA ARG A 154 5.33 -12.02 16.64
C ARG A 154 4.29 -12.63 15.70
N HIS A 155 4.15 -13.96 15.70
CA HIS A 155 3.16 -14.67 14.87
C HIS A 155 1.72 -14.33 15.28
N VAL A 156 1.45 -14.25 16.58
CA VAL A 156 0.14 -13.82 17.10
C VAL A 156 -0.14 -12.38 16.65
N PHE A 157 0.84 -11.48 16.74
CA PHE A 157 0.72 -10.11 16.26
C PHE A 157 0.45 -10.04 14.76
N GLU A 158 1.21 -10.77 13.94
CA GLU A 158 1.03 -10.83 12.48
C GLU A 158 -0.37 -11.27 12.09
N SER A 159 -0.87 -12.30 12.76
CA SER A 159 -2.14 -12.94 12.44
C SER A 159 -3.35 -12.13 12.90
N ASN A 160 -3.23 -11.35 13.98
CA ASN A 160 -4.38 -10.75 14.66
C ASN A 160 -4.33 -9.22 14.75
N CYS A 161 -3.14 -8.62 14.79
CA CYS A 161 -2.96 -7.21 15.16
C CYS A 161 -2.37 -6.38 14.02
N ALA A 162 -1.44 -6.94 13.24
CA ALA A 162 -0.65 -6.24 12.24
C ALA A 162 -1.48 -5.60 11.13
N GLY A 163 -2.70 -6.11 10.87
CA GLY A 163 -3.62 -5.50 9.92
C GLY A 163 -3.95 -4.05 10.27
N CYS A 164 -4.19 -3.76 11.55
CA CYS A 164 -4.53 -2.44 12.06
C CYS A 164 -3.33 -1.74 12.72
N HIS A 165 -2.39 -2.48 13.32
CA HIS A 165 -1.32 -1.92 14.15
C HIS A 165 0.05 -1.89 13.47
N ARG A 166 0.07 -1.44 12.21
CA ARG A 166 1.25 -1.50 11.35
C ARG A 166 2.42 -0.72 11.93
N ARG A 167 3.57 -1.37 12.14
CA ARG A 167 4.77 -0.78 12.78
C ARG A 167 4.48 -0.12 14.13
N GLY A 168 3.47 -0.60 14.85
CA GLY A 168 3.07 -0.06 16.14
C GLY A 168 2.20 1.21 16.04
N GLU A 169 1.76 1.59 14.85
CA GLU A 169 0.76 2.64 14.63
C GLU A 169 -0.66 2.11 14.89
N ASN A 170 -1.67 2.93 14.61
CA ASN A 170 -3.06 2.50 14.58
C ASN A 170 -3.73 3.06 13.31
N LEU A 171 -4.08 2.16 12.40
CA LEU A 171 -4.64 2.47 11.10
C LEU A 171 -6.02 3.12 11.19
N ILE A 172 -6.82 2.69 12.18
CA ILE A 172 -8.20 3.13 12.35
C ILE A 172 -8.27 4.42 13.17
N GLU A 173 -7.45 4.50 14.22
CA GLU A 173 -7.39 5.65 15.13
C GLU A 173 -5.95 6.17 15.23
N PRO A 174 -5.48 7.00 14.27
CA PRO A 174 -4.07 7.42 14.18
C PRO A 174 -3.51 8.11 15.42
N ASN A 175 -4.37 8.71 16.25
CA ASN A 175 -3.97 9.36 17.50
C ASN A 175 -3.75 8.39 18.67
N MET A 176 -3.99 7.08 18.47
CA MET A 176 -3.86 6.03 19.49
C MET A 176 -2.96 4.88 19.02
N PRO A 177 -1.66 5.12 18.76
CA PRO A 177 -0.70 4.08 18.36
C PRO A 177 -0.33 3.17 19.54
N LEU A 178 0.21 1.98 19.26
CA LEU A 178 0.70 1.05 20.28
C LEU A 178 1.91 1.59 21.04
N ARG A 179 2.78 2.36 20.38
CA ARG A 179 4.07 2.82 20.95
C ARG A 179 3.93 3.59 22.27
N ASN A 180 2.78 4.23 22.50
CA ASN A 180 2.48 5.00 23.70
C ASN A 180 1.18 4.54 24.38
N ALA A 181 0.72 3.33 24.08
CA ALA A 181 -0.54 2.84 24.58
C ALA A 181 -0.44 2.58 26.10
N PRO A 182 -1.26 3.23 26.95
CA PRO A 182 -1.22 3.02 28.40
C PRO A 182 -1.51 1.56 28.78
N GLN A 183 -2.21 0.83 27.93
CA GLN A 183 -2.53 -0.57 28.10
C GLN A 183 -1.30 -1.49 27.99
N LEU A 184 -0.18 -1.01 27.45
CA LEU A 184 1.07 -1.78 27.35
C LEU A 184 2.05 -1.48 28.49
N HIS A 185 1.65 -0.70 29.50
CA HIS A 185 2.49 -0.43 30.68
C HIS A 185 2.71 -1.69 31.54
N ASP A 186 1.70 -2.55 31.62
CA ASP A 186 1.78 -3.81 32.33
C ASP A 186 0.92 -4.90 31.68
N TYR A 187 1.27 -6.15 31.93
CA TYR A 187 0.61 -7.31 31.32
C TYR A 187 -0.87 -7.41 31.70
N LYS A 188 -1.25 -7.04 32.93
CA LYS A 188 -2.64 -7.14 33.39
C LYS A 188 -3.53 -6.13 32.69
N GLY A 189 -3.04 -4.89 32.52
CA GLY A 189 -3.67 -3.85 31.73
C GLY A 189 -3.87 -4.28 30.28
N PHE A 190 -2.82 -4.83 29.66
CA PHE A 190 -2.87 -5.35 28.30
C PHE A 190 -3.91 -6.46 28.15
N LEU A 191 -3.84 -7.48 29.02
CA LEU A 191 -4.73 -8.62 28.99
C LEU A 191 -6.19 -8.17 29.14
N SER A 192 -6.47 -7.31 30.13
CA SER A 192 -7.81 -6.76 30.34
C SER A 192 -8.32 -6.01 29.10
N PHE A 193 -7.45 -5.26 28.43
CA PHE A 193 -7.82 -4.49 27.24
C PHE A 193 -8.15 -5.39 26.05
N ILE A 194 -7.33 -6.38 25.72
CA ILE A 194 -7.61 -7.27 24.58
C ILE A 194 -8.85 -8.15 24.81
N ARG A 195 -9.22 -8.42 26.07
CA ARG A 195 -10.44 -9.16 26.42
C ARG A 195 -11.72 -8.32 26.27
N ASN A 196 -11.64 -7.01 26.51
CA ASN A 196 -12.78 -6.09 26.40
C ASN A 196 -12.28 -4.70 25.94
N PRO A 197 -11.96 -4.54 24.65
CA PRO A 197 -11.40 -3.30 24.14
C PRO A 197 -12.46 -2.20 24.16
N ARG A 198 -12.14 -1.09 24.82
CA ARG A 198 -12.99 0.09 24.96
C ARG A 198 -12.21 1.35 24.65
N MET A 199 -12.88 2.31 24.03
CA MET A 199 -12.36 3.65 23.83
C MET A 199 -12.18 4.37 25.19
N PRO A 200 -11.39 5.45 25.26
CA PRO A 200 -11.21 6.20 26.51
C PRO A 200 -12.52 6.72 27.14
N ASP A 201 -13.55 6.95 26.32
CA ASP A 201 -14.89 7.36 26.73
C ASP A 201 -15.81 6.18 27.14
N GLY A 202 -15.31 4.94 27.08
CA GLY A 202 -16.05 3.71 27.40
C GLY A 202 -16.87 3.13 26.23
N SER A 203 -16.91 3.80 25.07
CA SER A 203 -17.60 3.28 23.89
C SER A 203 -16.87 2.07 23.27
N VAL A 204 -17.59 1.34 22.40
CA VAL A 204 -17.02 0.21 21.65
C VAL A 204 -16.22 0.78 20.48
N GLY A 205 -14.92 0.47 20.44
CA GLY A 205 -14.04 0.86 19.33
C GLY A 205 -14.03 -0.18 18.19
N ALA A 206 -13.23 0.07 17.17
CA ALA A 206 -13.09 -0.83 16.02
C ALA A 206 -12.25 -2.10 16.31
N MET A 207 -11.50 -2.12 17.42
CA MET A 207 -10.69 -3.27 17.79
C MET A 207 -11.58 -4.46 18.20
N PRO A 208 -11.40 -5.64 17.58
CA PRO A 208 -12.17 -6.82 17.97
C PRO A 208 -11.77 -7.30 19.36
N LEU A 209 -12.72 -7.90 20.07
CA LEU A 209 -12.44 -8.58 21.33
C LEU A 209 -11.76 -9.93 21.06
N PHE A 210 -10.70 -10.23 21.81
CA PHE A 210 -10.02 -11.51 21.74
C PHE A 210 -10.38 -12.32 22.98
N THR A 211 -11.23 -13.34 22.84
CA THR A 211 -11.52 -14.29 23.94
C THR A 211 -10.39 -15.30 24.11
N ILE A 212 -10.43 -16.07 25.20
CA ILE A 212 -9.47 -17.17 25.47
C ILE A 212 -9.44 -18.19 24.31
N LYS A 213 -10.54 -18.34 23.56
CA LYS A 213 -10.59 -19.21 22.37
C LYS A 213 -9.86 -18.63 21.15
N GLY A 214 -9.75 -17.31 21.07
CA GLY A 214 -9.08 -16.63 19.95
C GLY A 214 -7.59 -16.42 20.20
N ILE A 215 -7.23 -15.99 21.41
CA ILE A 215 -5.85 -15.86 21.88
C ILE A 215 -5.85 -16.37 23.32
N SER A 216 -5.12 -17.44 23.62
CA SER A 216 -4.99 -17.96 24.99
C SER A 216 -4.25 -16.96 25.90
N ASP A 217 -4.30 -17.14 27.22
CA ASP A 217 -3.56 -16.25 28.14
C ASP A 217 -2.04 -16.39 27.97
N GLU A 218 -1.55 -17.57 27.59
CA GLU A 218 -0.14 -17.79 27.29
C GLU A 218 0.28 -17.05 26.00
N GLU A 219 -0.50 -17.17 24.93
CA GLU A 219 -0.27 -16.42 23.69
C GLU A 219 -0.38 -14.91 23.92
N ALA A 220 -1.31 -14.47 24.78
CA ALA A 220 -1.44 -13.07 25.16
C ALA A 220 -0.18 -12.57 25.90
N LYS A 221 0.41 -13.39 26.77
CA LYS A 221 1.67 -13.05 27.44
C LYS A 221 2.82 -12.92 26.44
N GLN A 222 2.95 -13.86 25.53
CA GLN A 222 4.00 -13.85 24.51
C GLN A 222 3.82 -12.68 23.52
N LEU A 223 2.57 -12.37 23.16
CA LEU A 223 2.22 -11.18 22.39
C LEU A 223 2.62 -9.90 23.13
N TYR A 224 2.29 -9.78 24.42
CA TYR A 224 2.71 -8.63 25.23
C TYR A 224 4.23 -8.46 25.26
N ASP A 225 4.98 -9.55 25.47
CA ASP A 225 6.45 -9.51 25.53
C ASP A 225 7.05 -9.08 24.18
N TYR A 226 6.48 -9.57 23.07
CA TYR A 226 6.84 -9.13 21.74
C TYR A 226 6.53 -7.64 21.53
N LEU A 227 5.34 -7.16 21.90
CA LEU A 227 4.95 -5.76 21.75
C LEU A 227 5.88 -4.84 22.55
N TYR A 228 6.19 -5.23 23.78
CA TYR A 228 7.10 -4.50 24.66
C TYR A 228 8.49 -4.40 24.03
N PHE A 229 9.04 -5.52 23.56
CA PHE A 229 10.31 -5.54 22.82
C PHE A 229 10.25 -4.66 21.56
N ALA A 230 9.25 -4.88 20.70
CA ALA A 230 9.17 -4.33 19.36
C ALA A 230 8.86 -2.82 19.31
N PHE A 231 8.16 -2.30 20.32
CA PHE A 231 7.60 -0.95 20.28
C PHE A 231 7.87 -0.09 21.52
N LEU A 232 8.15 -0.68 22.70
CA LEU A 232 8.34 0.08 23.94
C LEU A 232 9.81 0.12 24.42
N THR A 233 10.67 -0.81 23.98
CA THR A 233 12.10 -0.71 24.34
C THR A 233 12.83 0.37 23.50
N PRO A 234 13.62 1.25 24.13
CA PRO A 234 14.29 2.37 23.45
C PRO A 234 15.45 1.98 22.51
N ASN A 235 15.76 0.69 22.35
CA ASN A 235 16.96 0.21 21.64
C ASN A 235 16.80 0.06 20.13
N ARG A 236 15.90 0.79 19.49
CA ARG A 236 15.85 0.80 18.02
C ARG A 236 16.82 1.84 17.47
N PRO A 237 17.81 1.47 16.63
CA PRO A 237 18.42 2.46 15.76
C PRO A 237 17.30 3.03 14.88
N SER A 238 17.20 4.36 14.84
CA SER A 238 16.27 5.10 13.99
C SER A 238 16.34 4.55 12.56
N GLN A 239 15.25 3.93 12.09
CA GLN A 239 15.02 3.65 10.68
C GLN A 239 14.29 4.83 10.04
#